data_AF-A0A438M870-F1
#
_entry.id   AF-A0A438M870-F1
#
_cell.length_a   1.000
_cell.length_b   1.000
_cell.length_c   1.000
_cell.angle_alpha   90.00
_cell.angle_beta   90.00
_cell.angle_gamma   90.00
#
_symmetry.space_group_name_H-M   'P 1'
#
loop_
_entity.id
_entity.type
_entity.pdbx_description
1 polymer ?
#
loop_
_entity_poly.entity_id
_entity_poly.type
_entity_poly.pdbx_seq_one_letter_code
_entity_poly.pdbx_strand_id
1 'polypeptide(L)'
;MKLGKVRAAATAGAVLAGVVIASALAANGERAGHDGGRADGVVLAHGSDRLPNHTASDWVTYADHVVVVTAKAERELPAHQEEIEAGQGYLPREVTLEVENTLWSRDGAAKPAPVAEFAWPAAGWTFSEQGRRPLAVEGRPRIEVGHTYVLAIVWVPAFTDGGETVPGQWRGLGESSVLPYDGGVIGDGESEGRIQSAAATMNERASEGPDGPSLEETMTGKGAADLAAVLDAARPGERQDFGPR
;
A
#
# COMPACT_ATOMS: atom_id res chain seq x y z
N MET A 1 -19.61 47.98 -19.31
CA MET A 1 -18.55 47.11 -18.73
C MET A 1 -19.22 46.05 -17.87
N LYS A 2 -19.21 44.78 -18.30
CA LYS A 2 -19.72 43.63 -17.51
C LYS A 2 -18.52 42.93 -16.87
N LEU A 3 -18.46 42.90 -15.54
CA LEU A 3 -17.48 42.12 -14.78
C LEU A 3 -17.95 40.66 -14.73
N GLY A 4 -17.23 39.78 -15.43
CA GLY A 4 -17.41 38.33 -15.33
C GLY A 4 -16.74 37.80 -14.06
N LYS A 5 -17.52 37.17 -13.19
CA LYS A 5 -17.02 36.44 -12.02
C LYS A 5 -16.62 35.04 -12.49
N VAL A 6 -15.32 34.74 -12.51
CA VAL A 6 -14.81 33.37 -12.60
C VAL A 6 -14.95 32.75 -11.21
N ARG A 7 -15.84 31.76 -11.06
CA ARG A 7 -15.85 30.89 -9.88
C ARG A 7 -14.91 29.72 -10.17
N ALA A 8 -13.80 29.68 -9.47
CA ALA A 8 -12.96 28.49 -9.38
C ALA A 8 -13.76 27.41 -8.64
N ALA A 9 -14.05 26.30 -9.32
CA ALA A 9 -14.61 25.12 -8.70
C ALA A 9 -13.45 24.30 -8.12
N ALA A 10 -13.36 24.24 -6.79
CA ALA A 10 -12.52 23.27 -6.12
C ALA A 10 -13.26 21.92 -6.12
N THR A 11 -12.84 20.99 -6.97
CA THR A 11 -13.27 19.60 -6.92
C THR A 11 -12.53 18.91 -5.77
N ALA A 12 -13.20 18.76 -4.63
CA ALA A 12 -12.77 17.85 -3.57
C ALA A 12 -13.07 16.42 -4.03
N GLY A 13 -12.03 15.66 -4.37
CA GLY A 13 -12.16 14.23 -4.64
C GLY A 13 -12.22 13.47 -3.32
N ALA A 14 -13.37 12.85 -3.03
CA ALA A 14 -13.48 11.89 -1.95
C ALA A 14 -12.90 10.55 -2.42
N VAL A 15 -11.90 10.04 -1.71
CA VAL A 15 -11.40 8.67 -1.88
C VAL A 15 -11.98 7.87 -0.73
N LEU A 16 -12.99 7.05 -1.01
CA LEU A 16 -13.47 6.04 -0.06
C LEU A 16 -12.35 5.01 0.13
N ALA A 17 -11.71 5.06 1.31
CA ALA A 17 -10.85 4.00 1.79
C ALA A 17 -11.76 2.83 2.21
N GLY A 18 -11.40 1.60 1.83
CA GLY A 18 -12.11 0.40 2.27
C GLY A 18 -12.18 0.36 3.80
N VAL A 19 -13.29 -0.17 4.32
CA VAL A 19 -13.54 -0.30 5.76
C VAL A 19 -12.40 -1.13 6.38
N VAL A 20 -11.49 -0.46 7.09
CA VAL A 20 -10.54 -1.10 8.00
C VAL A 20 -11.22 -1.14 9.37
N ILE A 21 -11.70 -2.31 9.81
CA ILE A 21 -12.17 -2.49 11.18
C ILE A 21 -10.94 -2.63 12.08
N ALA A 22 -10.41 -1.49 12.56
CA ALA A 22 -9.31 -1.48 13.52
C ALA A 22 -9.85 -1.84 14.92
N SER A 23 -9.66 -3.08 15.35
CA SER A 23 -9.88 -3.47 16.75
C SER A 23 -8.62 -3.14 17.57
N ALA A 24 -8.57 -1.97 18.20
CA ALA A 24 -7.44 -1.60 19.06
C ALA A 24 -7.54 -2.31 20.43
N LEU A 25 -6.67 -3.29 20.68
CA LEU A 25 -6.44 -3.80 22.03
C LEU A 25 -5.61 -2.79 22.83
N ALA A 26 -6.17 -2.31 23.95
CA ALA A 26 -5.47 -1.47 24.89
C ALA A 26 -4.40 -2.28 25.64
N ALA A 27 -3.11 -1.99 25.40
CA ALA A 27 -2.01 -2.52 26.20
C ALA A 27 -1.70 -1.53 27.35
N ASN A 28 -1.80 -2.03 28.59
CA ASN A 28 -1.46 -1.31 29.81
C ASN A 28 0.04 -0.96 29.85
N GLY A 29 0.36 0.25 30.29
CA GLY A 29 1.73 0.72 30.39
C GLY A 29 2.49 0.22 31.62
N GLU A 30 3.80 0.07 31.47
CA GLU A 30 4.78 0.26 32.54
C GLU A 30 5.96 1.06 32.00
N ARG A 31 6.38 2.08 32.76
CA ARG A 31 7.56 2.90 32.48
C ARG A 31 8.82 2.14 32.92
N ALA A 32 9.77 1.95 32.01
CA ALA A 32 11.18 1.80 32.35
C ALA A 32 12.04 2.28 31.17
N GLY A 33 12.94 3.23 31.43
CA GLY A 33 13.81 3.81 30.42
C GLY A 33 14.95 2.89 29.99
N HIS A 34 15.27 2.92 28.70
CA HIS A 34 16.61 2.75 28.13
C HIS A 34 16.59 3.19 26.66
N ASP A 35 17.56 4.03 26.28
CA ASP A 35 17.81 4.47 24.91
C ASP A 35 18.14 3.29 23.98
N GLY A 36 17.45 3.28 22.83
CA GLY A 36 17.59 2.30 21.76
C GLY A 36 16.31 2.31 20.91
N GLY A 37 16.32 3.12 19.84
CA GLY A 37 15.19 3.46 18.96
C GLY A 37 14.06 2.44 18.88
N ARG A 38 13.05 2.62 19.74
CA ARG A 38 11.75 1.94 19.66
C ARG A 38 10.81 2.78 18.81
N ALA A 39 10.16 2.15 17.85
CA ALA A 39 8.97 2.68 17.18
C ALA A 39 7.76 2.68 18.13
N ASP A 40 7.86 3.35 19.27
CA ASP A 40 6.73 3.54 20.18
C ASP A 40 5.78 4.58 19.54
N GLY A 41 4.83 4.12 18.72
CA GLY A 41 3.77 5.01 18.22
C GLY A 41 2.97 4.56 17.00
N VAL A 42 3.46 3.61 16.21
CA VAL A 42 2.70 3.10 15.04
C VAL A 42 1.67 2.09 15.52
N VAL A 43 0.41 2.28 15.10
CA VAL A 43 -0.66 1.30 15.28
C VAL A 43 -0.61 0.34 14.10
N LEU A 44 -0.59 -0.97 14.37
CA LEU A 44 -0.71 -1.99 13.33
C LEU A 44 -2.18 -2.42 13.20
N ALA A 45 -2.71 -2.30 11.99
CA ALA A 45 -3.98 -2.89 11.60
C ALA A 45 -3.75 -4.25 10.93
N HIS A 46 -4.72 -5.14 11.07
CA HIS A 46 -4.76 -6.41 10.36
C HIS A 46 -5.88 -6.37 9.32
N GLY A 47 -5.69 -7.07 8.21
CA GLY A 47 -6.68 -7.16 7.14
C GLY A 47 -6.51 -8.45 6.34
N SER A 48 -7.53 -8.83 5.60
CA SER A 48 -7.44 -9.93 4.64
C SER A 48 -7.14 -9.40 3.25
N ASP A 49 -6.38 -10.18 2.49
CA ASP A 49 -6.06 -9.83 1.12
C ASP A 49 -7.25 -9.96 0.19
N ARG A 50 -7.31 -9.02 -0.75
CA ARG A 50 -8.36 -9.00 -1.76
C ARG A 50 -8.10 -10.02 -2.87
N LEU A 51 -6.84 -10.16 -3.27
CA LEU A 51 -6.41 -11.04 -4.35
C LEU A 51 -5.22 -11.89 -3.88
N PRO A 52 -5.09 -13.13 -4.38
CA PRO A 52 -3.89 -13.92 -4.21
C PRO A 52 -2.65 -13.12 -4.63
N ASN A 53 -1.59 -13.20 -3.82
CA ASN A 53 -0.35 -12.46 -4.04
C ASN A 53 0.89 -13.17 -3.46
N HIS A 54 0.76 -14.44 -3.07
CA HIS A 54 1.81 -15.19 -2.38
C HIS A 54 2.94 -15.59 -3.32
N THR A 55 2.62 -15.93 -4.58
CA THR A 55 3.57 -16.49 -5.55
C THR A 55 3.75 -15.60 -6.79
N ALA A 56 4.81 -15.85 -7.58
CA ALA A 56 4.97 -15.23 -8.89
C ALA A 56 3.80 -15.52 -9.82
N SER A 57 3.26 -16.75 -9.77
CA SER A 57 2.05 -17.14 -10.51
C SER A 57 0.85 -16.28 -10.11
N ASP A 58 0.66 -15.99 -8.82
CA ASP A 58 -0.41 -15.10 -8.37
C ASP A 58 -0.24 -13.68 -8.93
N TRP A 59 0.97 -13.13 -8.86
CA TRP A 59 1.26 -11.81 -9.40
C TRP A 59 0.97 -11.74 -10.90
N VAL A 60 1.46 -12.70 -11.69
CA VAL A 60 1.18 -12.75 -13.12
C VAL A 60 -0.24 -13.19 -13.46
N THR A 61 -1.04 -13.68 -12.50
CA THR A 61 -2.49 -13.93 -12.66
C THR A 61 -3.33 -12.72 -12.34
N TYR A 62 -2.95 -11.90 -11.35
CA TYR A 62 -3.82 -10.86 -10.84
C TYR A 62 -3.34 -9.42 -11.09
N ALA A 63 -2.04 -9.13 -11.21
CA ALA A 63 -1.52 -7.79 -11.50
C ALA A 63 -1.70 -7.40 -12.98
N ASP A 64 -1.98 -6.15 -13.26
CA ASP A 64 -1.85 -5.63 -14.62
C ASP A 64 -0.40 -5.28 -14.93
N HIS A 65 0.32 -4.70 -13.95
CA HIS A 65 1.72 -4.33 -14.07
C HIS A 65 2.48 -4.57 -12.77
N VAL A 66 3.80 -4.72 -12.87
CA VAL A 66 4.72 -4.62 -11.76
C VAL A 66 5.65 -3.44 -12.01
N VAL A 67 5.69 -2.48 -11.08
CA VAL A 67 6.40 -1.21 -11.25
C VAL A 67 7.33 -0.91 -10.09
N VAL A 68 8.44 -0.23 -10.37
CA VAL A 68 9.30 0.40 -9.36
C VAL A 68 8.86 1.86 -9.24
N VAL A 69 8.66 2.31 -8.01
CA VAL A 69 8.18 3.66 -7.72
C VAL A 69 8.92 4.29 -6.55
N THR A 70 9.02 5.61 -6.57
CA THR A 70 9.47 6.39 -5.41
C THR A 70 8.33 7.27 -4.90
N ALA A 71 8.12 7.28 -3.58
CA ALA A 71 7.13 8.15 -2.95
C ALA A 71 7.65 9.59 -2.86
N LYS A 72 7.00 10.53 -3.55
CA LYS A 72 7.50 11.92 -3.70
C LYS A 72 6.79 12.94 -2.83
N ALA A 73 5.51 12.73 -2.60
CA ALA A 73 4.68 13.62 -1.84
C ALA A 73 3.56 12.84 -1.17
N GLU A 74 3.02 13.41 -0.11
CA GLU A 74 1.81 12.90 0.52
C GLU A 74 0.86 14.04 0.82
N ARG A 75 -0.43 13.71 0.87
CA ARG A 75 -1.44 14.58 1.45
C ARG A 75 -2.37 13.77 2.32
N GLU A 76 -2.74 14.37 3.44
CA GLU A 76 -3.82 13.88 4.28
C GLU A 76 -5.17 14.13 3.60
N LEU A 77 -6.07 13.17 3.77
CA LEU A 77 -7.47 13.27 3.38
C LEU A 77 -8.32 13.46 4.64
N PRO A 78 -9.46 14.16 4.54
CA PRO A 78 -10.34 14.34 5.68
C PRO A 78 -10.90 12.99 6.16
N ALA A 79 -11.11 12.88 7.47
CA ALA A 79 -11.90 11.80 8.07
C ALA A 79 -13.37 11.91 7.66
N HIS A 80 -14.12 10.81 7.83
CA HIS A 80 -15.56 10.84 7.65
C HIS A 80 -16.25 11.68 8.73
N GLN A 81 -17.37 12.30 8.39
CA GLN A 81 -18.11 13.17 9.31
C GLN A 81 -18.52 12.43 10.60
N GLU A 82 -18.91 11.16 10.49
CA GLU A 82 -19.26 10.31 11.64
C GLU A 82 -18.07 10.09 12.60
N GLU A 83 -16.86 9.94 12.07
CA GLU A 83 -15.63 9.79 12.86
C GLU A 83 -15.26 11.09 13.57
N ILE A 84 -15.43 12.22 12.88
CA ILE A 84 -15.21 13.55 13.46
C ILE A 84 -16.19 13.79 14.63
N GLU A 85 -17.47 13.46 14.43
CA GLU A 85 -18.50 13.57 15.46
C GLU A 85 -18.24 12.64 16.65
N ALA A 86 -17.69 11.45 16.40
CA ALA A 86 -17.28 10.51 17.43
C ALA A 86 -15.98 10.92 18.17
N GLY A 87 -15.26 11.95 17.70
CA GLY A 87 -13.99 12.40 18.26
C GLY A 87 -12.84 11.41 18.09
N GLN A 88 -13.02 10.38 17.26
CA GLN A 88 -12.04 9.33 16.99
C GLN A 88 -12.29 8.67 15.64
N GLY A 89 -11.23 8.20 14.99
CA GLY A 89 -11.35 7.46 13.73
C GLY A 89 -10.06 7.42 12.92
N TYR A 90 -10.22 7.38 11.62
CA TYR A 90 -9.14 7.26 10.64
C TYR A 90 -9.02 8.52 9.78
N LEU A 91 -7.79 8.99 9.61
CA LEU A 91 -7.41 10.00 8.64
C LEU A 91 -6.68 9.29 7.50
N PRO A 92 -7.34 9.07 6.35
CA PRO A 92 -6.68 8.48 5.19
C PRO A 92 -5.59 9.42 4.66
N ARG A 93 -4.69 8.87 3.84
CA ARG A 93 -3.77 9.70 3.07
C ARG A 93 -3.60 9.17 1.67
N GLU A 94 -3.17 10.07 0.80
CA GLU A 94 -2.79 9.77 -0.57
C GLU A 94 -1.31 10.12 -0.75
N VAL A 95 -0.58 9.20 -1.38
CA VAL A 95 0.82 9.36 -1.73
C VAL A 95 0.95 9.53 -3.24
N THR A 96 1.72 10.51 -3.68
CA THR A 96 2.13 10.60 -5.08
C THR A 96 3.35 9.71 -5.30
N LEU A 97 3.17 8.69 -6.13
CA LEU A 97 4.21 7.75 -6.54
C LEU A 97 4.73 8.14 -7.91
N GLU A 98 6.03 8.41 -8.01
CA GLU A 98 6.75 8.57 -9.28
C GLU A 98 7.19 7.20 -9.78
N VAL A 99 6.87 6.88 -11.04
CA VAL A 99 7.24 5.61 -11.67
C VAL A 99 8.65 5.71 -12.22
N GLU A 100 9.54 4.87 -11.72
CA GLU A 100 10.92 4.78 -12.19
C GLU A 100 11.05 3.78 -13.32
N ASN A 101 10.38 2.63 -13.19
CA ASN A 101 10.46 1.55 -14.16
C ASN A 101 9.21 0.67 -14.13
N THR A 102 8.90 0.04 -15.26
CA THR A 102 7.93 -1.07 -15.33
C THR A 102 8.71 -2.36 -15.53
N LEU A 103 8.64 -3.26 -14.55
CA LEU A 103 9.37 -4.54 -14.54
C LEU A 103 8.65 -5.61 -15.37
N TRP A 104 7.32 -5.60 -15.31
CA TRP A 104 6.49 -6.59 -15.99
C TRP A 104 5.13 -5.98 -16.33
N SER A 105 4.52 -6.44 -17.42
CA SER A 105 3.16 -6.06 -17.81
C SER A 105 2.42 -7.26 -18.38
N ARG A 106 1.15 -7.38 -18.02
CA ARG A 106 0.27 -8.39 -18.58
C ARG A 106 -0.13 -8.01 -20.01
N ASP A 107 -0.05 -8.97 -20.92
CA ASP A 107 -0.68 -8.86 -22.23
C ASP A 107 -2.20 -8.66 -22.09
N GLY A 108 -2.71 -7.56 -22.66
CA GLY A 108 -4.13 -7.23 -22.56
C GLY A 108 -4.57 -6.61 -21.23
N ALA A 109 -3.64 -6.08 -20.43
CA ALA A 109 -3.96 -5.25 -19.27
C ALA A 109 -5.02 -4.17 -19.60
N ALA A 110 -5.98 -3.96 -18.71
CA ALA A 110 -7.13 -3.08 -18.95
C ALA A 110 -6.75 -1.60 -19.13
N LYS A 111 -5.59 -1.22 -18.59
CA LYS A 111 -4.96 0.09 -18.73
C LYS A 111 -3.48 -0.11 -19.07
N PRO A 112 -2.84 0.86 -19.75
CA PRO A 112 -1.39 0.87 -19.87
C PRO A 112 -0.74 1.14 -18.51
N ALA A 113 0.52 0.72 -18.34
CA ALA A 113 1.29 1.04 -17.14
C ALA A 113 1.35 2.56 -16.92
N PRO A 114 1.32 3.03 -15.66
CA PRO A 114 1.55 4.45 -15.37
C PRO A 114 2.98 4.84 -15.79
N VAL A 115 3.14 6.03 -16.39
CA VAL A 115 4.42 6.44 -17.03
C VAL A 115 5.16 7.59 -16.34
N ALA A 116 4.51 8.31 -15.43
CA ALA A 116 5.12 9.46 -14.75
C ALA A 116 4.81 9.39 -13.26
N GLU A 117 3.58 9.71 -12.89
CA GLU A 117 3.14 9.68 -11.50
C GLU A 117 1.71 9.17 -11.40
N PHE A 118 1.36 8.62 -10.25
CA PHE A 118 -0.02 8.32 -9.91
C PHE A 118 -0.27 8.45 -8.40
N ALA A 119 -1.53 8.70 -8.07
CA ALA A 119 -2.00 8.74 -6.69
C ALA A 119 -2.15 7.31 -6.14
N TRP A 120 -1.63 7.08 -4.94
CA TRP A 120 -1.72 5.83 -4.21
C TRP A 120 -2.40 6.04 -2.86
N PRO A 121 -3.53 5.37 -2.60
CA PRO A 121 -4.14 5.37 -1.28
C PRO A 121 -3.28 4.58 -0.30
N ALA A 122 -2.84 5.24 0.78
CA ALA A 122 -1.94 4.66 1.78
C ALA A 122 -2.52 4.79 3.20
N ALA A 123 -1.97 3.99 4.12
CA ALA A 123 -2.35 4.04 5.52
C ALA A 123 -1.92 5.38 6.13
N GLY A 124 -2.91 6.18 6.54
CA GLY A 124 -2.69 7.47 7.18
C GLY A 124 -2.53 7.31 8.68
N TRP A 125 -3.45 7.89 9.45
CA TRP A 125 -3.34 7.95 10.91
C TRP A 125 -4.64 7.58 11.58
N THR A 126 -4.55 7.04 12.78
CA THR A 126 -5.69 7.02 13.70
C THR A 126 -5.68 8.30 14.52
N PHE A 127 -6.85 8.79 14.89
CA PHE A 127 -7.00 9.91 15.81
C PHE A 127 -8.00 9.58 16.91
N SER A 128 -7.81 10.17 18.08
CA SER A 128 -8.74 10.16 19.21
C SER A 128 -8.47 11.36 20.12
N GLU A 129 -9.16 11.46 21.25
CA GLU A 129 -8.86 12.44 22.31
C GLU A 129 -7.40 12.38 22.80
N GLN A 130 -6.75 11.22 22.67
CA GLN A 130 -5.36 11.00 23.09
C GLN A 130 -4.36 11.54 22.05
N GLY A 131 -4.85 12.07 20.93
CA GLY A 131 -4.06 12.58 19.83
C GLY A 131 -4.06 11.64 18.63
N ARG A 132 -3.11 11.89 17.73
CA ARG A 132 -2.98 11.20 16.45
C ARG A 132 -1.79 10.24 16.47
N ARG A 133 -1.97 9.05 15.90
CA ARG A 133 -0.93 8.04 15.77
C ARG A 133 -0.83 7.50 14.34
N PRO A 134 0.38 7.31 13.81
CA PRO A 134 0.58 6.64 12.53
C PRO A 134 -0.10 5.27 12.49
N LEU A 135 -0.75 4.94 11.38
CA LEU A 135 -1.31 3.62 11.12
C LEU A 135 -0.49 2.93 10.04
N ALA A 136 -0.07 1.70 10.27
CA ALA A 136 0.42 0.79 9.25
C ALA A 136 -0.47 -0.46 9.21
N VAL A 137 -0.41 -1.20 8.11
CA VAL A 137 -1.01 -2.54 8.02
C VAL A 137 0.12 -3.53 8.25
N GLU A 138 -0.11 -4.52 9.12
CA GLU A 138 0.86 -5.58 9.40
C GLU A 138 1.31 -6.25 8.09
N GLY A 139 2.61 -6.52 8.01
CA GLY A 139 3.26 -7.13 6.85
C GLY A 139 3.45 -6.20 5.66
N ARG A 140 3.09 -4.91 5.76
CA ARG A 140 3.11 -3.99 4.61
C ARG A 140 3.92 -2.73 4.87
N PRO A 141 4.59 -2.20 3.83
CA PRO A 141 5.10 -0.84 3.88
C PRO A 141 3.99 0.18 4.09
N ARG A 142 4.29 1.20 4.89
CA ARG A 142 3.37 2.31 5.07
C ARG A 142 3.34 3.18 3.83
N ILE A 143 4.40 3.19 3.01
CA ILE A 143 4.63 4.03 1.82
C ILE A 143 5.00 5.46 2.24
N GLU A 144 6.15 5.59 2.90
CA GLU A 144 6.70 6.85 3.38
C GLU A 144 7.44 7.61 2.26
N VAL A 145 7.34 8.94 2.27
CA VAL A 145 8.00 9.80 1.27
C VAL A 145 9.52 9.66 1.36
N GLY A 146 10.17 9.59 0.21
CA GLY A 146 11.62 9.45 0.08
C GLY A 146 12.12 8.01 -0.07
N HIS A 147 11.22 7.03 0.05
CA HIS A 147 11.52 5.61 -0.12
C HIS A 147 11.07 5.08 -1.48
N THR A 148 11.72 3.99 -1.91
CA THR A 148 11.47 3.30 -3.17
C THR A 148 10.82 1.94 -2.91
N TYR A 149 9.88 1.56 -3.76
CA TYR A 149 9.08 0.35 -3.61
C TYR A 149 8.90 -0.38 -4.94
N VAL A 150 8.70 -1.70 -4.88
CA VAL A 150 8.15 -2.49 -5.99
C VAL A 150 6.68 -2.78 -5.72
N LEU A 151 5.81 -2.47 -6.67
CA LEU A 151 4.36 -2.68 -6.54
C LEU A 151 3.85 -3.58 -7.66
N ALA A 152 3.15 -4.66 -7.31
CA ALA A 152 2.23 -5.35 -8.21
C ALA A 152 0.87 -4.65 -8.17
N ILE A 153 0.51 -3.98 -9.27
CA ILE A 153 -0.67 -3.13 -9.36
C ILE A 153 -1.71 -3.69 -10.31
N VAL A 154 -2.98 -3.45 -9.99
CA VAL A 154 -4.14 -3.76 -10.84
C VAL A 154 -5.07 -2.56 -10.90
N TRP A 155 -5.66 -2.32 -12.06
CA TRP A 155 -6.62 -1.23 -12.24
C TRP A 155 -7.98 -1.63 -11.68
N VAL A 156 -8.47 -0.88 -10.70
CA VAL A 156 -9.85 -0.99 -10.23
C VAL A 156 -10.67 0.07 -10.97
N PRO A 157 -11.70 -0.32 -11.76
CA PRO A 157 -12.54 0.63 -12.48
C PRO A 157 -13.33 1.52 -11.52
N ALA A 158 -13.75 2.68 -12.02
CA ALA A 158 -14.67 3.55 -11.29
C ALA A 158 -15.98 2.81 -11.04
N PHE A 159 -16.58 3.03 -9.88
CA PHE A 159 -17.91 2.51 -9.54
C PHE A 159 -18.71 3.58 -8.81
N THR A 160 -20.03 3.38 -8.77
CA THR A 160 -20.93 4.24 -8.01
C THR A 160 -21.51 3.44 -6.87
N ASP A 161 -21.36 3.93 -5.64
CA ASP A 161 -21.95 3.36 -4.44
C ASP A 161 -22.69 4.45 -3.67
N GLY A 162 -23.91 4.17 -3.21
CA GLY A 162 -24.73 5.14 -2.48
C GLY A 162 -25.04 6.45 -3.24
N GLY A 163 -24.87 6.50 -4.56
CA GLY A 163 -24.98 7.72 -5.36
C GLY A 163 -23.70 8.55 -5.47
N GLU A 164 -22.61 8.11 -4.84
CA GLU A 164 -21.29 8.70 -4.96
C GLU A 164 -20.43 7.91 -5.96
N THR A 165 -19.74 8.62 -6.85
CA THR A 165 -18.82 7.98 -7.80
C THR A 165 -17.42 7.93 -7.23
N VAL A 166 -16.92 6.72 -6.99
CA VAL A 166 -15.52 6.48 -6.68
C VAL A 166 -14.74 6.39 -7.99
N PRO A 167 -13.70 7.23 -8.19
CA PRO A 167 -12.89 7.17 -9.40
C PRO A 167 -12.10 5.87 -9.47
N GLY A 168 -11.84 5.42 -10.70
CA GLY A 168 -10.96 4.27 -10.93
C GLY A 168 -9.53 4.59 -10.51
N GLN A 169 -8.82 3.59 -10.00
CA GLN A 169 -7.51 3.79 -9.39
C GLN A 169 -6.67 2.52 -9.43
N TRP A 170 -5.35 2.69 -9.41
CA TRP A 170 -4.42 1.59 -9.19
C TRP A 170 -4.48 1.14 -7.73
N ARG A 171 -4.47 -0.19 -7.52
CA ARG A 171 -4.42 -0.81 -6.19
C ARG A 171 -3.41 -1.96 -6.20
N GLY A 172 -2.90 -2.30 -5.03
CA GLY A 172 -2.17 -3.55 -4.81
C GLY A 172 -3.09 -4.77 -4.88
N LEU A 173 -2.48 -5.95 -4.95
CA LEU A 173 -3.19 -7.23 -4.87
C LEU A 173 -3.56 -7.56 -3.41
N GLY A 174 -2.65 -7.26 -2.49
CA GLY A 174 -2.73 -7.52 -1.06
C GLY A 174 -1.42 -7.20 -0.34
N GLU A 175 -1.13 -7.85 0.78
CA GLU A 175 0.01 -7.49 1.64
C GLU A 175 1.34 -7.66 0.96
N SER A 176 1.57 -8.84 0.40
CA SER A 176 2.83 -9.20 -0.22
C SER A 176 3.00 -8.58 -1.60
N SER A 177 2.14 -7.65 -2.03
CA SER A 177 2.21 -7.03 -3.36
C SER A 177 2.94 -5.69 -3.40
N VAL A 178 3.50 -5.27 -2.26
CA VAL A 178 4.20 -4.00 -2.09
C VAL A 178 5.48 -4.25 -1.30
N LEU A 179 6.62 -4.14 -1.96
CA LEU A 179 7.92 -4.53 -1.40
C LEU A 179 8.80 -3.29 -1.18
N PRO A 180 9.46 -3.15 -0.02
CA PRO A 180 10.55 -2.18 0.15
C PRO A 180 11.64 -2.43 -0.90
N TYR A 181 12.21 -1.36 -1.47
CA TYR A 181 13.20 -1.46 -2.56
C TYR A 181 14.26 -0.35 -2.54
N ASP A 182 14.61 0.15 -1.35
CA ASP A 182 15.64 1.17 -1.23
C ASP A 182 16.99 0.65 -1.74
N GLY A 183 17.76 1.52 -2.40
CA GLY A 183 19.08 1.15 -2.92
C GLY A 183 19.08 0.07 -4.01
N GLY A 184 17.91 -0.29 -4.55
CA GLY A 184 17.78 -1.33 -5.57
C GLY A 184 17.77 -2.76 -5.02
N VAL A 185 17.47 -2.93 -3.73
CA VAL A 185 17.44 -4.24 -3.06
C VAL A 185 16.07 -4.48 -2.47
N ILE A 186 15.42 -5.57 -2.88
CA ILE A 186 14.10 -5.96 -2.35
C ILE A 186 14.24 -6.30 -0.87
N GLY A 187 13.40 -5.70 -0.03
CA GLY A 187 13.40 -5.85 1.42
C GLY A 187 14.24 -4.80 2.17
N ASP A 188 15.07 -4.00 1.48
CA ASP A 188 15.69 -2.81 2.07
C ASP A 188 14.71 -1.63 2.02
N GLY A 189 14.63 -0.87 3.11
CA GLY A 189 13.87 0.38 3.17
C GLY A 189 12.75 0.38 4.20
N GLU A 190 11.74 1.21 3.98
CA GLU A 190 10.64 1.39 4.91
C GLU A 190 9.65 0.23 4.86
N SER A 191 9.33 -0.33 6.03
CA SER A 191 8.18 -1.20 6.25
C SER A 191 7.50 -0.90 7.59
N GLU A 192 6.16 -0.88 7.62
CA GLU A 192 5.36 -0.61 8.82
C GLU A 192 5.75 0.67 9.60
N GLY A 193 6.25 1.70 8.91
CA GLY A 193 6.75 2.94 9.51
C GLY A 193 8.13 2.81 10.15
N ARG A 194 8.89 1.76 9.84
CA ARG A 194 10.25 1.50 10.33
C ARG A 194 11.19 1.27 9.17
N ILE A 195 12.44 1.70 9.32
CA ILE A 195 13.49 1.35 8.35
C ILE A 195 14.05 -0.01 8.72
N GLN A 196 14.08 -0.92 7.76
CA GLN A 196 14.65 -2.25 7.88
C GLN A 196 15.63 -2.53 6.74
N SER A 197 16.39 -3.61 6.91
CA SER A 197 17.25 -4.15 5.86
C SER A 197 16.83 -5.57 5.53
N ALA A 198 17.02 -5.97 4.28
CA ALA A 198 16.77 -7.32 3.78
C ALA A 198 17.46 -8.37 4.66
N ALA A 199 18.69 -8.11 5.11
CA ALA A 199 19.43 -9.00 6.00
C ALA A 199 18.75 -9.18 7.36
N ALA A 200 18.20 -8.11 7.95
CA ALA A 200 17.44 -8.19 9.19
C ALA A 200 16.14 -8.96 8.98
N THR A 201 15.40 -8.66 7.92
CA THR A 201 14.14 -9.33 7.57
C THR A 201 14.31 -10.85 7.35
N MET A 202 15.37 -11.27 6.65
CA MET A 202 15.68 -12.68 6.45
C MET A 202 15.95 -13.43 7.78
N ASN A 203 16.58 -12.76 8.75
CA ASN A 203 16.88 -13.37 10.05
C ASN A 203 15.62 -13.55 10.92
N GLU A 204 14.62 -12.70 10.76
CA GLU A 204 13.36 -12.74 11.51
C GLU A 204 12.35 -13.75 10.94
N ARG A 205 12.36 -13.98 9.61
CA ARG A 205 11.37 -14.81 8.90
C ARG A 205 11.71 -16.31 8.79
N ALA A 206 12.52 -16.84 9.70
CA ALA A 206 12.94 -18.25 9.67
C ALA A 206 11.82 -19.28 9.97
N SER A 207 10.55 -18.87 10.06
CA SER A 207 9.39 -19.78 10.21
C SER A 207 8.62 -19.89 8.91
N GLU A 208 8.79 -21.02 8.21
CA GLU A 208 8.00 -21.36 7.03
C GLU A 208 6.52 -21.52 7.39
N GLY A 209 5.65 -20.75 6.73
CA GLY A 209 4.20 -21.00 6.74
C GLY A 209 3.86 -22.32 6.04
N PRO A 210 2.62 -22.82 6.19
CA PRO A 210 2.20 -24.10 5.58
C PRO A 210 2.30 -24.10 4.04
N ASP A 211 2.31 -22.93 3.41
CA ASP A 211 2.32 -22.74 1.96
C ASP A 211 3.73 -22.52 1.37
N GLY A 212 4.78 -22.72 2.19
CA GLY A 212 6.18 -22.45 1.81
C GLY A 212 6.49 -20.95 1.72
N PRO A 213 7.73 -20.59 1.30
CA PRO A 213 8.13 -19.20 1.28
C PRO A 213 7.36 -18.40 0.23
N SER A 214 6.95 -17.19 0.59
CA SER A 214 6.31 -16.27 -0.34
C SER A 214 7.30 -15.78 -1.41
N LEU A 215 6.77 -15.18 -2.48
CA LEU A 215 7.58 -14.50 -3.48
C LEU A 215 8.41 -13.38 -2.84
N GLU A 216 7.81 -12.60 -1.94
CA GLU A 216 8.53 -11.57 -1.18
C GLU A 216 9.73 -12.16 -0.44
N GLU A 217 9.54 -13.25 0.29
CA GLU A 217 10.60 -13.89 1.07
C GLU A 217 11.71 -14.43 0.16
N THR A 218 11.32 -15.08 -0.95
CA THR A 218 12.25 -15.60 -1.95
C THR A 218 13.05 -14.49 -2.64
N MET A 219 12.44 -13.31 -2.79
CA MET A 219 12.99 -12.16 -3.49
C MET A 219 13.74 -11.19 -2.58
N THR A 220 13.60 -11.31 -1.26
CA THR A 220 14.34 -10.48 -0.30
C THR A 220 15.84 -10.58 -0.59
N GLY A 221 16.55 -9.45 -0.53
CA GLY A 221 17.98 -9.33 -0.83
C GLY A 221 18.36 -9.37 -2.31
N LYS A 222 17.40 -9.51 -3.23
CA LYS A 222 17.63 -9.53 -4.69
C LYS A 222 17.24 -8.21 -5.35
N GLY A 223 17.59 -8.05 -6.62
CA GLY A 223 17.27 -6.86 -7.41
C GLY A 223 16.02 -7.01 -8.27
N ALA A 224 15.58 -5.90 -8.87
CA ALA A 224 14.41 -5.88 -9.77
C ALA A 224 14.57 -6.77 -11.01
N ALA A 225 15.80 -6.96 -11.51
CA ALA A 225 16.05 -7.84 -12.67
C ALA A 225 15.76 -9.31 -12.35
N ASP A 226 16.10 -9.75 -11.13
CA ASP A 226 15.78 -11.10 -10.66
C ASP A 226 14.27 -11.29 -10.55
N LEU A 227 13.55 -10.29 -10.02
CA LEU A 227 12.09 -10.32 -9.94
C LEU A 227 11.46 -10.40 -11.33
N ALA A 228 11.88 -9.55 -12.26
CA ALA A 228 11.38 -9.56 -13.63
C ALA A 228 11.57 -10.93 -14.29
N ALA A 229 12.75 -11.54 -14.14
CA ALA A 229 13.03 -12.87 -14.68
C ALA A 229 12.12 -13.96 -14.08
N VAL A 230 11.82 -13.89 -12.77
CA VAL A 230 10.90 -14.82 -12.11
C VAL A 230 9.46 -14.62 -12.61
N LEU A 231 9.01 -13.38 -12.81
CA LEU A 231 7.69 -13.08 -13.33
C LEU A 231 7.55 -13.52 -14.80
N ASP A 232 8.55 -13.29 -15.64
CA ASP A 232 8.55 -13.73 -17.05
C ASP A 232 8.50 -15.25 -17.19
N ALA A 233 9.11 -15.98 -16.24
CA ALA A 233 9.09 -17.44 -16.21
C ALA A 233 7.80 -18.02 -15.60
N ALA A 234 7.05 -17.21 -14.84
CA ALA A 234 5.85 -17.67 -14.14
C ALA A 234 4.71 -17.94 -15.12
N ARG A 235 3.87 -18.93 -14.77
CA ARG A 235 2.68 -19.26 -15.55
C ARG A 235 1.45 -18.70 -14.85
N PRO A 236 0.63 -17.87 -15.51
CA PRO A 236 -0.62 -17.43 -14.92
C PRO A 236 -1.56 -18.62 -14.73
N GLY A 237 -2.11 -18.73 -13.52
CA GLY A 237 -3.30 -19.54 -13.23
C GLY A 237 -4.60 -18.89 -13.74
N GLU A 238 -5.73 -19.55 -13.46
CA GLU A 238 -7.06 -19.06 -13.80
C GLU A 238 -7.48 -17.89 -12.89
N ARG A 239 -7.92 -16.79 -13.50
CA ARG A 239 -8.45 -15.65 -12.74
C ARG A 239 -9.80 -16.02 -12.13
N GLN A 240 -9.95 -15.72 -10.86
CA GLN A 240 -11.20 -15.83 -10.12
C GLN A 240 -11.69 -14.42 -9.77
N ASP A 241 -13.01 -14.23 -9.79
CA ASP A 241 -13.64 -12.99 -9.34
C ASP A 241 -13.73 -13.01 -7.80
N PHE A 242 -13.09 -12.05 -7.14
CA PHE A 242 -13.17 -11.87 -5.69
C PHE A 242 -13.84 -10.53 -5.37
N GLY A 243 -15.01 -10.57 -4.74
CA GLY A 243 -15.79 -9.40 -4.32
C GLY A 243 -17.18 -9.28 -4.99
N PRO A 244 -18.05 -8.39 -4.47
CA PRO A 244 -19.34 -8.09 -5.10
C PRO A 244 -19.11 -7.33 -6.43
N ARG A 245 -19.92 -7.68 -7.44
CA ARG A 245 -19.94 -7.00 -8.76
C ARG A 245 -20.71 -5.69 -8.69
#